data_AF-A0A7Y9I601-F1
#
_entry.id   AF-A0A7Y9I601-F1
#
_cell.length_a   1.000
_cell.length_b   1.000
_cell.length_c   1.000
_cell.angle_alpha   90.00
_cell.angle_beta   90.00
_cell.angle_gamma   90.00
#
_symmetry.space_group_name_H-M   'P 1'
#
loop_
_entity.id
_entity.type
_entity.pdbx_description
1 polymer ?
#
loop_
_entity_poly.entity_id
_entity_poly.type
_entity_poly.pdbx_seq_one_letter_code
_entity_poly.pdbx_strand_id
1 'polypeptide(L)'
;MTGYRLRRATVGALTAVAMSAGICGSTGAPAAAAPRDVPLKLEVATKNITAENWDGDTAVPLNLYAVAGRRPFEIRAYRTSYDRPISAWQVKPGADRRIPEASVPTFDGLRRFFTVRVVDGGGKQVLERRLDFCPGASEQVRRRPDAPATSPYPVGCAANPYTIGAVWGIERGFAVRAVDYLETKLKPGSYKITTTVAKGYRDLFEIPAADATSTVNLKVIKGVEGKDRARRPVRTAPEDQPAPVRPTGRAMITKPIGPLPDLRSLPAWGIMIDRGRYLDFSATVWNAGPSPLVVDGFRQDQNDDLMDAYQYFFNRSGKQIGHRRVGTMEWDARDGHEHWHFTDFARYRLLDEDKKVVVRSQKEAFCLANTDAIDYTIKGANWKPENTDLHTACGDRSSIAIREVLASGSGDTYVQSLPGQSFDLKGLKNGVYYIEVTANPERRLVETSTGNNTTYRKVTIGGTNGHRTVTVAKIGVITEPPPDGHEH
;
A
#
# COMPACT_ATOMS: atom_id res chain seq x y z
N MET A 1 4.22 55.05 66.02
CA MET A 1 4.42 53.62 65.74
C MET A 1 5.24 53.49 64.46
N THR A 2 6.55 53.48 64.72
CA THR A 2 7.75 53.16 63.92
C THR A 2 7.48 52.22 62.73
N GLY A 3 7.88 52.52 61.49
CA GLY A 3 9.24 52.87 61.02
C GLY A 3 9.91 51.58 60.51
N TYR A 4 10.35 51.44 59.26
CA TYR A 4 11.69 51.86 58.85
C TYR A 4 11.82 51.98 57.33
N ARG A 5 12.16 53.19 56.85
CA ARG A 5 13.10 53.43 55.75
C ARG A 5 14.45 53.78 56.38
N LEU A 6 15.54 53.11 56.01
CA LEU A 6 16.93 53.61 56.10
C LEU A 6 17.83 52.62 55.34
N ARG A 7 18.91 52.95 54.62
CA ARG A 7 19.41 54.17 53.96
C ARG A 7 20.81 53.78 53.43
N ARG A 8 21.19 54.31 52.24
CA ARG A 8 22.58 54.65 51.79
C ARG A 8 23.52 53.46 51.53
N ALA A 9 24.53 53.51 50.64
CA ALA A 9 25.30 54.64 50.15
C ALA A 9 26.05 54.36 48.81
N THR A 10 26.25 55.43 48.04
CA THR A 10 27.47 55.86 47.30
C THR A 10 28.10 55.02 46.17
N VAL A 11 27.97 55.59 44.95
CA VAL A 11 29.03 56.13 44.05
C VAL A 11 30.35 55.35 43.92
N GLY A 12 30.65 54.96 42.67
CA GLY A 12 32.00 54.72 42.15
C GLY A 12 31.99 54.83 40.62
N ALA A 13 32.48 55.96 40.10
CA ALA A 13 32.73 56.20 38.68
C ALA A 13 34.13 55.72 38.28
N LEU A 14 34.37 55.64 36.95
CA LEU A 14 35.64 55.44 36.24
C LEU A 14 36.10 53.97 36.21
N THR A 15 36.54 53.37 35.09
CA THR A 15 37.26 53.87 33.92
C THR A 15 36.97 52.97 32.71
N ALA A 16 36.77 53.56 31.54
CA ALA A 16 36.86 52.83 30.27
C ALA A 16 38.34 52.53 29.98
N VAL A 17 38.72 51.25 29.98
CA VAL A 17 39.99 50.80 29.43
C VAL A 17 39.73 50.29 28.02
N ALA A 18 40.08 51.11 27.04
CA ALA A 18 40.26 50.65 25.66
C ALA A 18 41.53 49.79 25.62
N MET A 19 41.38 48.46 25.61
CA MET A 19 42.46 47.56 25.19
C MET A 19 42.30 47.24 23.72
N SER A 20 43.11 47.90 22.91
CA SER A 20 43.45 47.52 21.55
C SER A 20 44.24 46.21 21.59
N ALA A 21 43.61 45.08 21.25
CA ALA A 21 44.30 43.80 21.12
C ALA A 21 44.12 43.25 19.70
N GLY A 22 45.22 43.29 18.94
CA GLY A 22 45.63 42.39 17.88
C GLY A 22 44.57 41.88 16.89
N ILE A 23 44.63 42.39 15.66
CA ILE A 23 44.10 41.68 14.49
C ILE A 23 44.97 40.43 14.28
N CYS A 24 44.63 39.34 14.95
CA CYS A 24 44.98 38.02 14.47
C CYS A 24 44.11 37.77 13.25
N GLY A 25 44.73 37.72 12.07
CA GLY A 25 44.09 37.24 10.85
C GLY A 25 43.67 35.79 11.05
N SER A 26 42.44 35.57 11.51
CA SER A 26 41.77 34.30 11.33
C SER A 26 41.47 34.18 9.85
N THR A 27 42.25 33.36 9.16
CA THR A 27 41.81 32.74 7.92
C THR A 27 40.58 31.91 8.27
N GLY A 28 39.41 32.55 8.26
CA GLY A 28 38.14 31.89 8.44
C GLY A 28 38.09 30.75 7.43
N ALA A 29 38.06 29.51 7.93
CA ALA A 29 37.73 28.37 7.11
C ALA A 29 36.43 28.74 6.38
N PRO A 30 36.34 28.51 5.05
CA PRO A 30 35.15 28.87 4.31
C PRO A 30 33.96 28.26 5.03
N ALA A 31 33.00 29.11 5.41
CA ALA A 31 31.77 28.68 6.04
C ALA A 31 31.22 27.52 5.20
N ALA A 32 31.13 26.33 5.81
CA ALA A 32 30.62 25.15 5.13
C ALA A 32 29.29 25.55 4.49
N ALA A 33 29.22 25.50 3.16
CA ALA A 33 28.02 25.87 2.43
C ALA A 33 26.84 25.13 3.08
N ALA A 34 25.77 25.87 3.40
CA ALA A 34 24.58 25.29 4.00
C ALA A 34 24.21 24.03 3.19
N PRO A 35 24.01 22.86 3.84
CA PRO A 35 23.79 21.62 3.13
C PRO A 35 22.65 21.82 2.12
N ARG A 36 22.94 21.58 0.84
CA ARG A 36 21.95 21.71 -0.23
C ARG A 36 20.76 20.81 0.11
N ASP A 37 19.56 21.35 0.01
CA ASP A 37 18.34 20.56 0.21
C ASP A 37 18.10 19.69 -1.03
N VAL A 38 18.74 18.53 -1.03
CA VAL A 38 18.65 17.55 -2.13
C VAL A 38 17.37 16.73 -1.93
N PRO A 39 16.41 16.73 -2.88
CA PRO A 39 15.15 16.00 -2.70
C PRO A 39 15.34 14.49 -2.56
N LEU A 40 16.29 13.93 -3.31
CA LEU A 40 16.59 12.50 -3.32
C LEU A 40 18.07 12.24 -3.61
N LYS A 41 18.68 11.27 -2.94
CA LYS A 41 20.06 10.82 -3.18
C LYS A 41 20.13 9.30 -3.28
N LEU A 42 21.00 8.78 -4.13
CA LEU A 42 21.31 7.35 -4.19
C LEU A 42 22.44 6.98 -3.23
N GLU A 43 22.23 5.91 -2.47
CA GLU A 43 23.24 5.30 -1.61
C GLU A 43 23.26 3.79 -1.82
N VAL A 44 24.43 3.18 -1.69
CA VAL A 44 24.59 1.71 -1.76
C VAL A 44 25.13 1.23 -0.43
N ALA A 45 24.64 0.08 0.05
CA ALA A 45 25.09 -0.49 1.31
C ALA A 45 26.58 -0.85 1.29
N THR A 46 27.05 -1.43 0.18
CA THR A 46 28.44 -1.82 -0.03
C THR A 46 28.90 -1.46 -1.44
N LYS A 47 30.17 -1.04 -1.56
CA LYS A 47 30.77 -0.68 -2.86
C LYS A 47 31.36 -1.87 -3.61
N ASN A 48 31.60 -2.98 -2.93
CA ASN A 48 32.11 -4.22 -3.52
C ASN A 48 31.12 -5.33 -3.16
N ILE A 49 30.56 -5.97 -4.17
CA ILE A 49 29.55 -7.02 -4.03
C ILE A 49 29.99 -8.26 -4.80
N THR A 50 29.57 -9.42 -4.30
CA THR A 50 29.74 -10.71 -4.97
C THR A 50 28.37 -11.25 -5.33
N ALA A 51 28.23 -11.80 -6.53
CA ALA A 51 27.04 -12.52 -6.95
C ALA A 51 27.44 -13.89 -7.50
N GLU A 52 26.55 -14.86 -7.36
CA GLU A 52 26.76 -16.21 -7.87
C GLU A 52 26.03 -16.40 -9.19
N ASN A 53 26.70 -17.04 -10.14
CA ASN A 53 26.10 -17.49 -11.38
C ASN A 53 25.68 -18.96 -11.25
N TRP A 54 24.37 -19.20 -11.33
CA TRP A 54 23.72 -20.50 -11.24
C TRP A 54 23.11 -20.84 -12.60
N ASP A 55 23.67 -21.84 -13.28
CA ASP A 55 23.22 -22.28 -14.61
C ASP A 55 23.01 -21.16 -15.64
N GLY A 56 23.84 -20.12 -15.56
CA GLY A 56 23.79 -18.98 -16.46
C GLY A 56 22.97 -17.79 -15.95
N ASP A 57 22.19 -17.95 -14.90
CA ASP A 57 21.44 -16.87 -14.24
C ASP A 57 22.23 -16.29 -13.06
N THR A 58 22.06 -15.00 -12.79
CA THR A 58 22.81 -14.27 -11.76
C THR A 58 21.91 -13.21 -11.15
N ALA A 59 21.59 -13.37 -9.88
CA ALA A 59 20.89 -12.37 -9.08
C ALA A 59 21.92 -11.46 -8.41
N VAL A 60 22.11 -10.25 -8.93
CA VAL A 60 23.09 -9.30 -8.37
C VAL A 60 22.46 -8.50 -7.23
N PRO A 61 22.95 -8.60 -5.98
CA PRO A 61 22.37 -7.88 -4.83
C PRO A 61 22.80 -6.41 -4.82
N LEU A 62 22.14 -5.58 -5.62
CA LEU A 62 22.49 -4.16 -5.76
C LEU A 62 22.32 -3.38 -4.47
N ASN A 63 21.32 -3.73 -3.64
CA ASN A 63 21.03 -3.06 -2.36
C ASN A 63 21.09 -1.52 -2.48
N LEU A 64 20.47 -0.99 -3.54
CA LEU A 64 20.44 0.43 -3.84
C LEU A 64 19.33 1.08 -3.02
N TYR A 65 19.68 2.11 -2.27
CA TYR A 65 18.76 2.92 -1.52
C TYR A 65 18.54 4.28 -2.20
N ALA A 66 17.30 4.73 -2.17
CA ALA A 66 16.94 6.12 -2.44
C ALA A 66 16.65 6.81 -1.10
N VAL A 67 17.36 7.91 -0.83
CA VAL A 67 17.35 8.62 0.46
C VAL A 67 16.69 9.97 0.28
N ALA A 68 15.64 10.24 1.04
CA ALA A 68 15.03 11.57 1.07
C ALA A 68 15.88 12.55 1.89
N GLY A 69 15.93 13.79 1.43
CA GLY A 69 16.68 14.87 2.08
C GLY A 69 16.01 15.40 3.35
N ARG A 70 16.02 16.73 3.51
CA ARG A 70 15.44 17.39 4.70
C ARG A 70 13.92 17.51 4.62
N ARG A 71 13.36 17.29 3.44
CA ARG A 71 11.93 17.24 3.17
C ARG A 71 11.53 15.83 2.73
N PRO A 72 10.28 15.42 2.97
CA PRO A 72 9.79 14.18 2.40
C PRO A 72 9.75 14.27 0.87
N PHE A 73 9.95 13.14 0.21
CA PHE A 73 9.75 12.99 -1.22
C PHE A 73 8.37 12.35 -1.43
N GLU A 74 7.35 13.15 -1.76
CA GLU A 74 5.97 12.69 -1.90
C GLU A 74 5.47 12.85 -3.33
N ILE A 75 4.78 11.81 -3.81
CA ILE A 75 4.09 11.78 -5.09
C ILE A 75 2.64 11.39 -4.85
N ARG A 76 1.73 12.16 -5.43
CA ARG A 76 0.30 11.85 -5.49
C ARG A 76 -0.06 11.50 -6.91
N ALA A 77 -0.64 10.32 -7.09
CA ALA A 77 -1.15 9.84 -8.36
C ALA A 77 -2.66 9.64 -8.24
N TYR A 78 -3.42 10.06 -9.24
CA TYR A 78 -4.86 9.85 -9.26
C TYR A 78 -5.39 9.62 -10.67
N ARG A 79 -6.54 8.98 -10.73
CA ARG A 79 -7.31 8.69 -11.94
C ARG A 79 -8.75 9.11 -11.71
N THR A 80 -9.26 10.01 -12.53
CA THR A 80 -10.63 10.53 -12.42
C THR A 80 -11.69 9.58 -12.96
N SER A 81 -11.32 8.69 -13.88
CA SER A 81 -12.16 7.61 -14.42
C SER A 81 -11.31 6.55 -15.12
N TYR A 82 -11.85 5.35 -15.31
CA TYR A 82 -11.11 4.24 -15.94
C TYR A 82 -10.77 4.47 -17.42
N ASP A 83 -11.38 5.45 -18.09
CA ASP A 83 -11.07 5.83 -19.48
C ASP A 83 -9.92 6.85 -19.60
N ARG A 84 -9.43 7.37 -18.47
CA ARG A 84 -8.37 8.39 -18.44
C ARG A 84 -7.05 7.80 -17.94
N PRO A 85 -5.90 8.31 -18.44
CA PRO A 85 -4.60 7.95 -17.90
C PRO A 85 -4.45 8.45 -16.45
N ILE A 86 -3.48 7.88 -15.74
CA ILE A 86 -3.11 8.34 -14.40
C ILE A 86 -2.42 9.69 -14.54
N SER A 87 -2.85 10.64 -13.72
CA SER A 87 -2.16 11.91 -13.56
C SER A 87 -1.40 11.91 -12.24
N ALA A 88 -0.18 12.43 -12.22
CA ALA A 88 0.65 12.42 -11.01
C ALA A 88 1.40 13.73 -10.80
N TRP A 89 1.66 14.05 -9.53
CA TRP A 89 2.37 15.24 -9.09
C TRP A 89 3.35 14.91 -7.98
N GLN A 90 4.54 15.49 -8.05
CA GLN A 90 5.41 15.61 -6.90
C GLN A 90 4.92 16.77 -6.04
N VAL A 91 4.65 16.47 -4.77
CA VAL A 91 4.27 17.48 -3.78
C VAL A 91 5.52 18.26 -3.40
N LYS A 92 5.46 19.59 -3.53
CA LYS A 92 6.59 20.49 -3.25
C LYS A 92 6.12 21.74 -2.48
N PRO A 93 7.02 22.43 -1.78
CA PRO A 93 6.72 23.77 -1.29
C PRO A 93 6.32 24.69 -2.46
N GLY A 94 5.15 25.32 -2.34
CA GLY A 94 4.57 26.13 -3.42
C GLY A 94 3.69 25.30 -4.33
N ALA A 95 3.94 25.36 -5.64
CA ALA A 95 3.15 24.65 -6.63
C ALA A 95 3.68 23.22 -6.86
N ASP A 96 2.77 22.26 -6.78
CA ASP A 96 3.02 20.86 -7.12
C ASP A 96 3.58 20.73 -8.54
N ARG A 97 4.52 19.81 -8.72
CA ARG A 97 5.16 19.58 -10.02
C ARG A 97 4.51 18.39 -10.72
N ARG A 98 3.80 18.65 -11.82
CA ARG A 98 3.20 17.60 -12.65
C ARG A 98 4.28 16.65 -13.19
N ILE A 99 4.02 15.36 -13.07
CA ILE A 99 4.82 14.26 -13.61
C ILE A 99 4.18 13.86 -14.95
N PRO A 100 4.98 13.63 -16.01
CA PRO A 100 4.46 13.17 -17.30
C PRO A 100 3.69 11.84 -17.18
N GLU A 101 2.56 11.71 -17.88
CA GLU A 101 1.70 10.50 -17.79
C GLU A 101 2.45 9.22 -18.19
N ALA A 102 3.37 9.30 -19.16
CA ALA A 102 4.18 8.16 -19.59
C ALA A 102 5.13 7.61 -18.51
N SER A 103 5.40 8.40 -17.45
CA SER A 103 6.17 8.02 -16.27
C SER A 103 5.36 7.23 -15.25
N VAL A 104 4.03 7.25 -15.33
CA VAL A 104 3.12 6.61 -14.37
C VAL A 104 2.02 5.83 -15.14
N PRO A 105 2.39 4.76 -15.86
CA PRO A 105 1.41 3.97 -16.61
C PRO A 105 0.51 3.10 -15.71
N THR A 106 1.01 2.74 -14.52
CA THR A 106 0.32 1.97 -13.47
C THR A 106 0.51 2.66 -12.12
N PHE A 107 -0.14 2.15 -11.08
CA PHE A 107 0.06 2.64 -9.72
C PHE A 107 1.28 2.01 -9.01
N ASP A 108 2.11 1.22 -9.71
CA ASP A 108 3.26 0.52 -9.10
C ASP A 108 4.50 1.40 -8.92
N GLY A 109 4.42 2.67 -9.33
CA GLY A 109 5.47 3.67 -9.15
C GLY A 109 5.87 4.38 -10.44
N LEU A 110 7.15 4.74 -10.51
CA LEU A 110 7.73 5.52 -11.61
C LEU A 110 8.44 4.62 -12.61
N ARG A 111 7.94 4.58 -13.84
CA ARG A 111 8.51 3.75 -14.90
C ARG A 111 9.86 4.28 -15.41
N ARG A 112 10.85 3.40 -15.55
CA ARG A 112 12.20 3.65 -16.10
C ARG A 112 12.92 4.77 -15.37
N PHE A 113 12.77 4.81 -14.04
CA PHE A 113 13.39 5.80 -13.18
C PHE A 113 14.91 5.67 -13.12
N PHE A 114 15.42 4.43 -13.08
CA PHE A 114 16.85 4.15 -13.06
C PHE A 114 17.36 3.67 -14.42
N THR A 115 18.59 4.03 -14.75
CA THR A 115 19.39 3.38 -15.79
C THR A 115 20.57 2.69 -15.14
N VAL A 116 20.69 1.38 -15.33
CA VAL A 116 21.77 0.53 -14.83
C VAL A 116 22.66 0.17 -16.01
N ARG A 117 23.95 0.48 -15.91
CA ARG A 117 24.97 0.09 -16.88
C ARG A 117 25.99 -0.82 -16.23
N VAL A 118 26.31 -1.92 -16.91
CA VAL A 118 27.35 -2.86 -16.48
C VAL A 118 28.46 -2.86 -17.50
N VAL A 119 29.67 -2.65 -17.02
CA VAL A 119 30.91 -2.66 -17.79
C VAL A 119 31.78 -3.79 -17.28
N ASP A 120 32.36 -4.61 -18.16
CA ASP A 120 33.28 -5.67 -17.78
C ASP A 120 34.67 -5.14 -17.40
N GLY A 121 35.55 -6.02 -16.92
CA GLY A 121 36.93 -5.66 -16.56
C GLY A 121 37.78 -5.13 -17.74
N GLY A 122 37.35 -5.37 -18.99
CA GLY A 122 37.97 -4.83 -20.19
C GLY A 122 37.43 -3.45 -20.60
N GLY A 123 36.46 -2.90 -19.88
CA GLY A 123 35.85 -1.60 -20.19
C GLY A 123 34.70 -1.66 -21.20
N LYS A 124 34.27 -2.86 -21.63
CA LYS A 124 33.14 -3.01 -22.56
C LYS A 124 31.81 -2.98 -21.81
N GLN A 125 30.86 -2.20 -22.29
CA GLN A 125 29.48 -2.26 -21.80
C GLN A 125 28.84 -3.59 -22.20
N VAL A 126 28.46 -4.40 -21.22
CA VAL A 126 27.84 -5.73 -21.42
C VAL A 126 26.34 -5.75 -21.13
N LEU A 127 25.83 -4.75 -20.39
CA LEU A 127 24.41 -4.61 -20.11
C LEU A 127 24.04 -3.13 -19.93
N GLU A 128 22.91 -2.73 -20.49
CA GLU A 128 22.17 -1.53 -20.09
C GLU A 128 20.71 -1.92 -19.84
N ARG A 129 20.16 -1.55 -18.69
CA ARG A 129 18.77 -1.82 -18.33
C ARG A 129 18.14 -0.60 -17.69
N ARG A 130 16.85 -0.38 -17.97
CA ARG A 130 16.04 0.60 -17.26
C ARG A 130 15.18 -0.11 -16.23
N LEU A 131 15.15 0.41 -15.01
CA LEU A 131 14.38 -0.14 -13.91
C LEU A 131 13.36 0.89 -13.42
N ASP A 132 12.23 0.40 -12.97
CA ASP A 132 11.17 1.19 -12.38
C ASP A 132 11.50 1.49 -10.90
N PHE A 133 10.79 2.43 -10.29
CA PHE A 133 11.03 2.83 -8.90
C PHE A 133 9.71 3.00 -8.16
N CYS A 134 9.55 2.26 -7.07
CA CYS A 134 8.49 2.48 -6.09
C CYS A 134 9.01 3.35 -4.93
N PRO A 135 8.59 4.62 -4.78
CA PRO A 135 9.00 5.45 -3.65
C PRO A 135 8.48 4.92 -2.31
N GLY A 136 7.42 4.12 -2.29
CA GLY A 136 6.87 3.48 -1.10
C GLY A 136 7.53 2.14 -0.73
N ALA A 137 8.64 1.73 -1.37
CA ALA A 137 9.21 0.39 -1.25
C ALA A 137 9.30 -0.14 0.20
N SER A 138 9.16 -1.45 0.35
CA SER A 138 8.81 -2.10 1.63
C SER A 138 9.79 -1.84 2.77
N GLU A 139 11.07 -1.77 2.47
CA GLU A 139 12.10 -1.45 3.46
C GLU A 139 12.31 0.06 3.60
N GLN A 140 11.58 0.67 4.53
CA GLN A 140 11.72 2.07 4.91
C GLN A 140 12.53 2.19 6.21
N VAL A 141 13.71 2.83 6.16
CA VAL A 141 14.63 2.91 7.30
C VAL A 141 15.06 4.34 7.59
N ARG A 142 15.21 4.70 8.87
CA ARG A 142 15.83 5.97 9.25
C ARG A 142 17.29 5.97 8.80
N ARG A 143 17.68 6.99 8.02
CA ARG A 143 19.05 7.17 7.56
C ARG A 143 19.86 8.17 8.41
N ARG A 144 19.16 9.07 9.12
CA ARG A 144 19.73 10.03 10.08
C ARG A 144 19.13 9.87 11.49
N PRO A 145 19.90 10.08 12.57
CA PRO A 145 19.42 9.88 13.95
C PRO A 145 18.25 10.78 14.35
N ASP A 146 18.18 11.98 13.77
CA ASP A 146 17.15 13.00 14.02
C ASP A 146 15.97 12.93 13.04
N ALA A 147 15.86 11.85 12.26
CA ALA A 147 14.67 11.56 11.47
C ALA A 147 13.48 11.21 12.39
N PRO A 148 12.23 11.47 11.95
CA PRO A 148 11.03 11.04 12.67
C PRO A 148 11.06 9.57 13.07
N ALA A 149 10.43 9.22 14.20
CA ALA A 149 10.41 7.85 14.69
C ALA A 149 9.79 6.86 13.68
N THR A 150 8.80 7.32 12.92
CA THR A 150 8.06 6.54 11.92
C THR A 150 7.90 7.34 10.62
N SER A 151 7.74 6.62 9.52
CA SER A 151 7.32 7.19 8.23
C SER A 151 5.78 7.14 8.13
N PRO A 152 5.09 8.19 7.68
CA PRO A 152 3.65 8.18 7.47
C PRO A 152 3.25 7.54 6.13
N TYR A 153 4.19 7.33 5.20
CA TYR A 153 3.89 6.88 3.84
C TYR A 153 3.61 5.39 3.73
N PRO A 154 2.68 4.96 2.85
CA PRO A 154 2.36 3.55 2.65
C PRO A 154 3.59 2.68 2.38
N VAL A 155 3.47 1.40 2.73
CA VAL A 155 4.46 0.37 2.42
C VAL A 155 4.03 -0.31 1.12
N GLY A 156 4.88 -0.25 0.09
CA GLY A 156 4.56 -0.68 -1.27
C GLY A 156 3.98 0.45 -2.14
N CYS A 157 3.94 0.19 -3.45
CA CYS A 157 3.23 1.02 -4.44
C CYS A 157 2.17 0.22 -5.18
N ALA A 158 2.41 -1.10 -5.33
CA ALA A 158 1.51 -2.00 -6.01
C ALA A 158 0.09 -1.89 -5.45
N ALA A 159 -0.88 -1.89 -6.36
CA ALA A 159 -2.26 -1.63 -6.03
C ALA A 159 -3.18 -2.47 -6.91
N ASN A 160 -4.41 -2.66 -6.44
CA ASN A 160 -5.49 -3.27 -7.20
C ASN A 160 -5.58 -2.69 -8.63
N PRO A 161 -5.93 -3.49 -9.66
CA PRO A 161 -6.05 -2.98 -11.03
C PRO A 161 -7.04 -1.82 -11.18
N TYR A 162 -7.96 -1.67 -10.23
CA TYR A 162 -8.98 -0.62 -10.18
C TYR A 162 -8.71 0.49 -9.16
N THR A 163 -7.49 0.57 -8.61
CA THR A 163 -7.02 1.71 -7.82
C THR A 163 -7.23 3.02 -8.58
N ILE A 164 -7.68 4.05 -7.87
CA ILE A 164 -8.00 5.36 -8.42
C ILE A 164 -7.15 6.48 -7.80
N GLY A 165 -6.51 6.23 -6.65
CA GLY A 165 -5.60 7.21 -6.05
C GLY A 165 -4.54 6.57 -5.18
N ALA A 166 -3.29 7.03 -5.32
CA ALA A 166 -2.17 6.55 -4.56
C ALA A 166 -1.31 7.69 -4.03
N VAL A 167 -0.71 7.44 -2.87
CA VAL A 167 0.31 8.30 -2.27
C VAL A 167 1.56 7.45 -2.12
N TRP A 168 2.65 7.86 -2.76
CA TRP A 168 3.96 7.24 -2.59
C TRP A 168 4.88 8.25 -1.94
N GLY A 169 5.72 7.80 -1.01
CA GLY A 169 6.74 8.71 -0.52
C GLY A 169 7.76 8.11 0.40
N ILE A 170 8.80 8.92 0.62
CA ILE A 170 9.91 8.65 1.52
C ILE A 170 9.93 9.79 2.52
N GLU A 171 9.79 9.45 3.81
CA GLU A 171 9.82 10.45 4.88
C GLU A 171 11.19 11.16 4.96
N ARG A 172 11.22 12.40 5.43
CA ARG A 172 12.46 13.16 5.54
C ARG A 172 13.51 12.40 6.35
N GLY A 173 14.71 12.27 5.80
CA GLY A 173 15.78 11.52 6.46
C GLY A 173 15.60 10.00 6.50
N PHE A 174 14.59 9.46 5.82
CA PHE A 174 14.47 8.02 5.58
C PHE A 174 15.12 7.64 4.25
N ALA A 175 15.43 6.36 4.15
CA ALA A 175 15.82 5.70 2.92
C ALA A 175 14.84 4.55 2.63
N VAL A 176 14.61 4.29 1.35
CA VAL A 176 13.90 3.09 0.89
C VAL A 176 14.79 2.24 0.01
N ARG A 177 14.66 0.91 0.13
CA ARG A 177 15.37 -0.01 -0.79
C ARG A 177 14.74 0.08 -2.17
N ALA A 178 15.38 0.84 -3.06
CA ALA A 178 14.87 1.19 -4.37
C ALA A 178 15.11 0.09 -5.41
N VAL A 179 16.24 -0.63 -5.30
CA VAL A 179 16.55 -1.82 -6.12
C VAL A 179 17.25 -2.84 -5.24
N ASP A 180 16.61 -3.98 -5.01
CA ASP A 180 17.17 -5.07 -4.20
C ASP A 180 18.13 -5.92 -5.05
N TYR A 181 17.60 -6.54 -6.11
CA TYR A 181 18.35 -7.40 -7.02
C TYR A 181 18.28 -6.92 -8.48
N LEU A 182 19.34 -7.21 -9.23
CA LEU A 182 19.37 -7.13 -10.68
C LEU A 182 19.53 -8.54 -11.26
N GLU A 183 18.44 -9.09 -11.78
CA GLU A 183 18.44 -10.38 -12.47
C GLU A 183 19.12 -10.29 -13.84
N THR A 184 20.14 -11.11 -14.08
CA THR A 184 20.96 -11.03 -15.29
C THR A 184 21.60 -12.37 -15.64
N LYS A 185 22.30 -12.43 -16.78
CA LYS A 185 23.06 -13.59 -17.26
C LYS A 185 24.56 -13.31 -17.34
N LEU A 186 25.07 -12.53 -16.38
CA LEU A 186 26.49 -12.20 -16.33
C LEU A 186 27.30 -13.45 -16.01
N LYS A 187 28.33 -13.72 -16.80
CA LYS A 187 29.25 -14.84 -16.55
C LYS A 187 30.20 -14.52 -15.39
N PRO A 188 30.82 -15.53 -14.76
CA PRO A 188 31.89 -15.31 -13.80
C PRO A 188 32.94 -14.32 -14.33
N GLY A 189 33.32 -13.35 -13.50
CA GLY A 189 34.17 -12.24 -13.91
C GLY A 189 34.05 -11.01 -13.02
N SER A 190 34.77 -9.95 -13.36
CA SER A 190 34.72 -8.66 -12.67
C SER A 190 34.01 -7.62 -13.52
N TYR A 191 33.14 -6.85 -12.88
CA TYR A 191 32.31 -5.85 -13.53
C TYR A 191 32.23 -4.59 -12.67
N LYS A 192 31.92 -3.47 -13.32
CA LYS A 192 31.52 -2.22 -12.69
C LYS A 192 30.07 -1.94 -13.05
N ILE A 193 29.23 -1.75 -12.04
CA ILE A 193 27.84 -1.37 -12.21
C ILE A 193 27.67 0.09 -11.83
N THR A 194 27.14 0.88 -12.74
CA THR A 194 26.73 2.25 -12.49
C THR A 194 25.23 2.35 -12.59
N THR A 195 24.58 2.80 -11.51
CA THR A 195 23.14 3.07 -11.50
C THR A 195 22.93 4.56 -11.39
N THR A 196 22.11 5.10 -12.29
CA THR A 196 21.87 6.54 -12.39
C THR A 196 20.37 6.82 -12.52
N VAL A 197 19.85 7.82 -11.80
CA VAL A 197 18.51 8.35 -12.04
C VAL A 197 18.46 8.94 -13.45
N ALA A 198 17.48 8.52 -14.27
CA ALA A 198 17.36 8.94 -15.64
C ALA A 198 17.23 10.47 -15.74
N LYS A 199 17.81 11.07 -16.80
CA LYS A 199 17.96 12.53 -16.92
C LYS A 199 16.61 13.27 -16.74
N GLY A 200 15.55 12.79 -17.37
CA GLY A 200 14.22 13.40 -17.27
C GLY A 200 13.71 13.51 -15.83
N TYR A 201 13.97 12.50 -14.99
CA TYR A 201 13.61 12.56 -13.57
C TYR A 201 14.53 13.45 -12.76
N ARG A 202 15.84 13.50 -13.08
CA ARG A 202 16.76 14.45 -12.44
C ARG A 202 16.34 15.89 -12.68
N ASP A 203 16.00 16.21 -13.93
CA ASP A 203 15.54 17.55 -14.29
C ASP A 203 14.17 17.85 -13.61
N LEU A 204 13.25 16.89 -13.62
CA LEU A 204 11.90 17.03 -13.05
C LEU A 204 11.91 17.23 -11.53
N PHE A 205 12.72 16.45 -10.82
CA PHE A 205 12.81 16.43 -9.36
C PHE A 205 14.00 17.21 -8.81
N GLU A 206 14.72 17.93 -9.68
CA GLU A 206 15.85 18.79 -9.31
C GLU A 206 16.94 18.01 -8.54
N ILE A 207 17.21 16.76 -8.96
CA ILE A 207 18.21 15.88 -8.34
C ILE A 207 19.59 16.18 -8.94
N PRO A 208 20.57 16.65 -8.15
CA PRO A 208 21.91 16.91 -8.65
C PRO A 208 22.58 15.65 -9.20
N ALA A 209 23.37 15.78 -10.26
CA ALA A 209 24.02 14.63 -10.90
C ALA A 209 24.93 13.82 -9.95
N ALA A 210 25.56 14.51 -8.98
CA ALA A 210 26.41 13.89 -7.96
C ALA A 210 25.63 13.01 -6.97
N ASP A 211 24.37 13.35 -6.70
CA ASP A 211 23.48 12.59 -5.80
C ASP A 211 22.65 11.55 -6.55
N ALA A 212 22.54 11.69 -7.88
CA ALA A 212 21.73 10.83 -8.74
C ALA A 212 22.45 9.56 -9.23
N THR A 213 23.70 9.32 -8.84
CA THR A 213 24.53 8.24 -9.38
C THR A 213 25.19 7.45 -8.26
N SER A 214 25.12 6.13 -8.33
CA SER A 214 25.89 5.20 -7.51
C SER A 214 26.74 4.29 -8.39
N THR A 215 27.80 3.74 -7.82
CA THR A 215 28.67 2.80 -8.52
C THR A 215 29.16 1.73 -7.56
N VAL A 216 29.06 0.47 -7.99
CA VAL A 216 29.52 -0.70 -7.25
C VAL A 216 30.43 -1.54 -8.14
N ASN A 217 31.42 -2.17 -7.54
CA ASN A 217 32.25 -3.19 -8.16
C ASN A 217 31.60 -4.55 -7.88
N LEU A 218 31.37 -5.33 -8.93
CA LEU A 218 30.77 -6.66 -8.85
C LEU A 218 31.81 -7.71 -9.21
N LYS A 219 31.93 -8.74 -8.37
CA LYS A 219 32.58 -10.00 -8.73
C LYS A 219 31.52 -11.08 -8.89
N VAL A 220 31.39 -11.63 -10.09
CA VAL A 220 30.55 -12.82 -10.33
C VAL A 220 31.43 -14.05 -10.18
N ILE A 221 30.99 -14.99 -9.35
CA ILE A 221 31.64 -16.29 -9.16
C ILE A 221 30.73 -17.41 -9.67
N LYS A 222 31.30 -18.56 -10.01
CA LYS A 222 30.51 -19.74 -10.34
C LYS A 222 29.83 -20.24 -9.06
N GLY A 223 28.51 -20.44 -9.10
CA GLY A 223 27.77 -21.10 -8.01
C GLY A 223 28.31 -22.51 -7.80
N VAL A 224 28.46 -22.91 -6.54
CA VAL A 224 28.89 -24.26 -6.15
C VAL A 224 27.72 -24.91 -5.44
N GLU A 225 27.22 -26.03 -5.96
CA GLU A 225 26.04 -26.72 -5.46
C GLU A 225 26.11 -26.92 -3.93
N GLY A 226 25.23 -26.25 -3.21
CA GLY A 226 25.25 -26.16 -1.75
C GLY A 226 23.97 -25.50 -1.24
N LYS A 227 23.32 -26.15 -0.28
CA LYS A 227 21.98 -25.83 0.25
C LYS A 227 21.93 -24.48 0.97
N ASP A 228 20.85 -23.75 0.69
CA ASP A 228 19.95 -23.06 1.64
C ASP A 228 19.49 -21.69 1.13
N ARG A 229 18.31 -21.65 0.49
CA ARG A 229 17.51 -20.43 0.38
C ARG A 229 16.71 -20.28 1.68
N ALA A 230 17.28 -19.59 2.67
CA ALA A 230 16.55 -19.21 3.87
C ALA A 230 15.41 -18.26 3.49
N ARG A 231 14.17 -18.75 3.56
CA ARG A 231 12.96 -17.93 3.51
C ARG A 231 12.99 -16.96 4.69
N ARG A 232 12.91 -15.65 4.41
CA ARG A 232 12.70 -14.63 5.45
C ARG A 232 11.28 -14.83 6.04
N PRO A 233 11.12 -14.80 7.37
CA PRO A 233 9.79 -14.73 7.95
C PRO A 233 9.13 -13.40 7.62
N VAL A 234 7.86 -13.47 7.22
CA VAL A 234 6.96 -12.33 7.09
C VAL A 234 6.74 -11.76 8.49
N ARG A 235 6.92 -10.45 8.68
CA ARG A 235 6.55 -9.78 9.94
C ARG A 235 5.03 -9.75 10.00
N THR A 236 4.46 -10.38 11.02
CA THR A 236 3.08 -10.13 11.44
C THR A 236 2.93 -8.68 11.86
N ALA A 237 1.91 -8.01 11.33
CA ALA A 237 1.52 -6.68 11.77
C ALA A 237 0.81 -6.78 13.14
N PRO A 238 0.83 -5.72 13.97
CA PRO A 238 -0.03 -5.64 15.13
C PRO A 238 -1.51 -5.69 14.70
N GLU A 239 -2.32 -6.40 15.48
CA GLU A 239 -3.77 -6.53 15.26
C GLU A 239 -4.52 -5.43 16.02
N ASP A 240 -5.47 -4.77 15.36
CA ASP A 240 -6.38 -3.80 15.97
C ASP A 240 -7.17 -4.51 17.08
N GLN A 241 -7.05 -4.01 18.31
CA GLN A 241 -7.60 -4.70 19.47
C GLN A 241 -9.11 -4.47 19.61
N PRO A 242 -9.91 -5.52 19.90
CA PRO A 242 -11.33 -5.37 20.20
C PRO A 242 -11.55 -4.55 21.49
N ALA A 243 -12.73 -3.97 21.64
CA ALA A 243 -13.12 -3.42 22.93
C ALA A 243 -13.13 -4.53 24.00
N PRO A 244 -12.61 -4.29 25.22
CA PRO A 244 -12.39 -5.34 26.23
C PRO A 244 -13.70 -5.95 26.76
N VAL A 245 -14.83 -5.26 26.56
CA VAL A 245 -16.15 -5.71 26.98
C VAL A 245 -17.16 -5.25 25.93
N ARG A 246 -18.25 -6.01 25.78
CA ARG A 246 -19.43 -5.60 25.01
C ARG A 246 -19.81 -4.15 25.34
N PRO A 247 -20.16 -3.33 24.34
CA PRO A 247 -20.44 -1.92 24.57
C PRO A 247 -21.68 -1.77 25.45
N THR A 248 -21.52 -1.13 26.61
CA THR A 248 -22.61 -0.71 27.50
C THR A 248 -22.79 0.80 27.34
N GLY A 249 -24.00 1.26 27.00
CA GLY A 249 -24.26 2.68 26.73
C GLY A 249 -25.31 2.93 25.66
N ARG A 250 -25.46 4.19 25.23
CA ARG A 250 -26.52 4.61 24.28
C ARG A 250 -26.28 4.01 22.90
N ALA A 251 -26.98 2.92 22.59
CA ALA A 251 -27.13 2.42 21.24
C ALA A 251 -27.76 3.52 20.37
N MET A 252 -27.19 3.76 19.18
CA MET A 252 -27.77 4.72 18.26
C MET A 252 -28.94 4.09 17.49
N ILE A 253 -30.13 4.67 17.68
CA ILE A 253 -31.35 4.29 16.96
C ILE A 253 -31.40 4.98 15.58
N THR A 254 -30.76 6.14 15.45
CA THR A 254 -30.71 6.93 14.21
C THR A 254 -29.29 7.00 13.65
N LYS A 255 -29.17 7.32 12.36
CA LYS A 255 -27.88 7.52 11.68
C LYS A 255 -27.07 8.61 12.40
N PRO A 256 -25.78 8.39 12.70
CA PRO A 256 -24.98 9.37 13.42
C PRO A 256 -24.80 10.66 12.59
N ILE A 257 -24.74 11.80 13.28
CA ILE A 257 -24.29 13.06 12.67
C ILE A 257 -22.76 13.09 12.74
N GLY A 258 -22.09 12.82 11.62
CA GLY A 258 -20.62 12.73 11.59
C GLY A 258 -20.09 12.11 10.30
N PRO A 259 -18.76 11.94 10.18
CA PRO A 259 -18.17 11.19 9.07
C PRO A 259 -18.59 9.71 9.18
N LEU A 260 -18.90 9.10 8.04
CA LEU A 260 -19.32 7.70 7.94
C LEU A 260 -18.49 7.00 6.85
N PRO A 261 -18.37 5.67 6.89
CA PRO A 261 -17.83 4.91 5.76
C PRO A 261 -18.75 5.06 4.53
N ASP A 262 -18.21 4.77 3.35
CA ASP A 262 -18.93 4.74 2.07
C ASP A 262 -18.47 3.51 1.29
N LEU A 263 -19.23 2.42 1.37
CA LEU A 263 -18.82 1.14 0.81
C LEU A 263 -19.14 1.12 -0.68
N ARG A 264 -18.14 0.75 -1.48
CA ARG A 264 -18.29 0.67 -2.94
C ARG A 264 -17.65 -0.61 -3.43
N SER A 265 -18.30 -1.27 -4.38
CA SER A 265 -17.71 -2.42 -5.05
C SER A 265 -16.93 -1.98 -6.30
N LEU A 266 -15.72 -2.51 -6.46
CA LEU A 266 -14.94 -2.36 -7.69
C LEU A 266 -15.31 -3.46 -8.69
N PRO A 267 -15.14 -3.22 -10.01
CA PRO A 267 -15.40 -4.26 -11.00
C PRO A 267 -14.60 -5.54 -10.69
N ALA A 268 -15.21 -6.70 -10.89
CA ALA A 268 -14.53 -7.97 -10.75
C ALA A 268 -13.38 -8.10 -11.78
N TRP A 269 -12.27 -8.74 -11.41
CA TRP A 269 -11.08 -8.92 -12.24
C TRP A 269 -10.47 -10.30 -12.04
N GLY A 270 -9.41 -10.65 -12.78
CA GLY A 270 -8.77 -11.96 -12.67
C GLY A 270 -9.71 -13.10 -13.10
N ILE A 271 -10.62 -12.80 -14.03
CA ILE A 271 -11.71 -13.70 -14.40
C ILE A 271 -11.20 -14.79 -15.33
N MET A 272 -11.42 -16.05 -14.94
CA MET A 272 -11.01 -17.21 -15.72
C MET A 272 -11.97 -18.38 -15.57
N ILE A 273 -11.81 -19.39 -16.43
CA ILE A 273 -12.48 -20.67 -16.26
C ILE A 273 -11.53 -21.64 -15.56
N ASP A 274 -11.90 -22.10 -14.37
CA ASP A 274 -11.24 -23.21 -13.69
C ASP A 274 -11.94 -24.54 -13.98
N ARG A 275 -11.13 -25.60 -14.16
CA ARG A 275 -11.55 -26.99 -14.44
C ARG A 275 -12.64 -27.11 -15.52
N GLY A 276 -12.65 -26.18 -16.49
CA GLY A 276 -13.62 -26.14 -17.58
C GLY A 276 -15.08 -25.91 -17.16
N ARG A 277 -15.34 -25.48 -15.91
CA ARG A 277 -16.70 -25.41 -15.34
C ARG A 277 -16.94 -24.20 -14.44
N TYR A 278 -15.96 -23.77 -13.66
CA TYR A 278 -16.14 -22.72 -12.66
C TYR A 278 -15.66 -21.39 -13.22
N LEU A 279 -16.49 -20.35 -13.09
CA LEU A 279 -16.09 -18.97 -13.40
C LEU A 279 -15.50 -18.34 -12.16
N ASP A 280 -14.18 -18.31 -12.11
CA ASP A 280 -13.41 -17.72 -11.03
C ASP A 280 -13.27 -16.22 -11.23
N PHE A 281 -13.20 -15.45 -10.14
CA PHE A 281 -13.04 -14.00 -10.19
C PHE A 281 -12.53 -13.44 -8.86
N SER A 282 -11.80 -12.33 -8.91
CA SER A 282 -11.49 -11.50 -7.76
C SER A 282 -12.55 -10.42 -7.57
N ALA A 283 -12.92 -10.10 -6.32
CA ALA A 283 -13.88 -9.05 -6.00
C ALA A 283 -13.39 -8.18 -4.84
N THR A 284 -13.61 -6.87 -4.95
CA THR A 284 -13.16 -5.88 -3.98
C THR A 284 -14.31 -4.99 -3.52
N VAL A 285 -14.47 -4.85 -2.20
CA VAL A 285 -15.27 -3.78 -1.58
C VAL A 285 -14.32 -2.81 -0.90
N TRP A 286 -14.49 -1.51 -1.12
CA TRP A 286 -13.60 -0.50 -0.54
C TRP A 286 -14.37 0.61 0.16
N ASN A 287 -13.71 1.26 1.11
CA ASN A 287 -14.28 2.37 1.87
C ASN A 287 -13.86 3.71 1.27
N ALA A 288 -14.74 4.32 0.49
CA ALA A 288 -14.58 5.66 -0.08
C ALA A 288 -14.92 6.79 0.89
N GLY A 289 -15.34 6.44 2.12
CA GLY A 289 -15.82 7.37 3.12
C GLY A 289 -14.69 7.97 3.93
N PRO A 290 -14.94 9.13 4.59
CA PRO A 290 -13.96 9.78 5.45
C PRO A 290 -13.85 9.19 6.86
N SER A 291 -14.51 8.07 7.15
CA SER A 291 -14.48 7.38 8.45
C SER A 291 -14.24 5.89 8.22
N PRO A 292 -13.44 5.21 9.07
CA PRO A 292 -13.27 3.77 8.98
C PRO A 292 -14.61 3.05 9.22
N LEU A 293 -14.77 1.88 8.60
CA LEU A 293 -15.74 0.90 9.05
C LEU A 293 -15.07 0.07 10.14
N VAL A 294 -15.62 0.10 11.36
CA VAL A 294 -15.14 -0.72 12.49
C VAL A 294 -16.31 -1.55 12.99
N VAL A 295 -16.14 -2.87 13.00
CA VAL A 295 -17.13 -3.82 13.52
C VAL A 295 -16.46 -4.71 14.55
N ASP A 296 -16.97 -4.70 15.79
CA ASP A 296 -16.54 -5.67 16.80
C ASP A 296 -17.55 -6.81 16.89
N GLY A 297 -17.03 -8.03 16.96
CA GLY A 297 -17.77 -9.24 17.30
C GLY A 297 -17.60 -9.59 18.77
N PHE A 298 -18.67 -10.02 19.42
CA PHE A 298 -18.62 -10.60 20.76
C PHE A 298 -19.29 -11.97 20.79
N ARG A 299 -18.54 -13.02 21.16
CA ARG A 299 -19.04 -14.40 21.16
C ARG A 299 -20.28 -14.56 22.03
N GLN A 300 -21.27 -15.28 21.54
CA GLN A 300 -22.49 -15.60 22.27
C GLN A 300 -22.25 -16.69 23.32
N ASP A 301 -22.97 -16.63 24.44
CA ASP A 301 -22.87 -17.67 25.47
C ASP A 301 -23.63 -18.94 25.06
N GLN A 302 -24.65 -18.80 24.20
CA GLN A 302 -25.57 -19.88 23.83
C GLN A 302 -25.13 -20.63 22.57
N ASN A 303 -24.24 -20.06 21.77
CA ASN A 303 -23.74 -20.64 20.53
C ASN A 303 -22.28 -20.24 20.32
N ASP A 304 -21.38 -21.21 20.37
CA ASP A 304 -19.94 -21.01 20.29
C ASP A 304 -19.44 -20.71 18.87
N ASP A 305 -20.29 -20.89 17.85
CA ASP A 305 -20.06 -20.55 16.43
C ASP A 305 -20.58 -19.17 16.04
N LEU A 306 -21.17 -18.40 16.97
CA LEU A 306 -21.74 -17.08 16.69
C LEU A 306 -21.15 -15.97 17.56
N MET A 307 -20.95 -14.80 16.96
CA MET A 307 -20.74 -13.54 17.65
C MET A 307 -21.84 -12.53 17.32
N ASP A 308 -22.22 -11.71 18.30
CA ASP A 308 -23.01 -10.50 18.05
C ASP A 308 -22.11 -9.39 17.49
N ALA A 309 -22.48 -8.81 16.35
CA ALA A 309 -21.67 -7.80 15.68
C ALA A 309 -22.20 -6.37 15.90
N TYR A 310 -21.28 -5.45 16.22
CA TYR A 310 -21.58 -4.04 16.49
C TYR A 310 -20.68 -3.14 15.65
N GLN A 311 -21.28 -2.23 14.89
CA GLN A 311 -20.56 -1.18 14.19
C GLN A 311 -20.34 0.02 15.12
N TYR A 312 -19.14 0.58 15.10
CA TYR A 312 -18.74 1.74 15.88
C TYR A 312 -18.59 2.99 15.03
N PHE A 313 -18.86 4.15 15.63
CA PHE A 313 -18.88 5.44 14.93
C PHE A 313 -17.95 6.43 15.60
N PHE A 314 -17.27 7.24 14.79
CA PHE A 314 -16.24 8.16 15.23
C PHE A 314 -16.52 9.58 14.76
N ASN A 315 -16.17 10.57 15.57
CA ASN A 315 -16.18 11.96 15.16
C ASN A 315 -14.91 12.30 14.33
N ARG A 316 -14.79 13.56 13.90
CA ARG A 316 -13.63 14.03 13.11
C ARG A 316 -12.30 13.99 13.85
N SER A 317 -12.29 13.92 15.18
CA SER A 317 -11.07 13.78 15.98
C SER A 317 -10.70 12.32 16.26
N GLY A 318 -11.41 11.35 15.65
CA GLY A 318 -11.21 9.92 15.91
C GLY A 318 -11.80 9.42 17.23
N LYS A 319 -12.57 10.24 17.96
CA LYS A 319 -13.22 9.81 19.20
C LYS A 319 -14.48 9.01 18.86
N GLN A 320 -14.61 7.82 19.43
CA GLN A 320 -15.85 7.03 19.36
C GLN A 320 -17.02 7.81 19.96
N ILE A 321 -18.12 7.92 19.23
CA ILE A 321 -19.34 8.64 19.62
C ILE A 321 -20.57 7.74 19.78
N GLY A 322 -20.47 6.47 19.43
CA GLY A 322 -21.45 5.45 19.76
C GLY A 322 -21.31 4.21 18.88
N HIS A 323 -22.32 3.34 18.95
CA HIS A 323 -22.34 2.05 18.26
C HIS A 323 -23.77 1.63 17.88
N ARG A 324 -23.88 0.63 17.01
CA ARG A 324 -25.15 -0.01 16.62
C ARG A 324 -24.94 -1.50 16.35
N ARG A 325 -25.87 -2.36 16.77
CA ARG A 325 -25.86 -3.78 16.39
C ARG A 325 -26.15 -3.92 14.89
N VAL A 326 -25.28 -4.61 14.16
CA VAL A 326 -25.33 -4.71 12.69
C VAL A 326 -25.41 -6.14 12.16
N GLY A 327 -25.49 -7.14 13.03
CA GLY A 327 -25.68 -8.53 12.59
C GLY A 327 -24.97 -9.50 13.51
N THR A 328 -24.43 -10.55 12.90
CA THR A 328 -23.63 -11.58 13.56
C THR A 328 -22.34 -11.82 12.78
N MET A 329 -21.34 -12.37 13.45
CA MET A 329 -20.22 -13.04 12.80
C MET A 329 -20.33 -14.55 13.04
N GLU A 330 -19.93 -15.33 12.05
CA GLU A 330 -19.99 -16.80 12.08
C GLU A 330 -18.59 -17.37 11.97
N TRP A 331 -18.32 -18.45 12.71
CA TRP A 331 -17.07 -19.18 12.60
C TRP A 331 -17.07 -20.06 11.36
N ASP A 332 -16.04 -19.93 10.51
CA ASP A 332 -15.83 -20.84 9.39
C ASP A 332 -14.78 -21.91 9.77
N ALA A 333 -15.21 -23.16 9.88
CA ALA A 333 -14.35 -24.27 10.28
C ALA A 333 -13.66 -24.98 9.09
N ARG A 334 -13.80 -24.45 7.86
CA ARG A 334 -13.20 -25.05 6.68
C ARG A 334 -11.68 -24.80 6.66
N ASP A 335 -10.92 -25.79 6.18
CA ASP A 335 -9.47 -25.67 6.01
C ASP A 335 -9.10 -24.45 5.17
N GLY A 336 -8.16 -23.63 5.67
CA GLY A 336 -7.80 -22.33 5.09
C GLY A 336 -8.76 -21.16 5.38
N HIS A 337 -9.84 -21.39 6.13
CA HIS A 337 -10.87 -20.41 6.49
C HIS A 337 -11.12 -20.32 8.00
N GLU A 338 -10.21 -20.83 8.82
CA GLU A 338 -10.33 -20.93 10.29
C GLU A 338 -10.28 -19.56 11.00
N HIS A 339 -11.24 -18.70 10.70
CA HIS A 339 -11.45 -17.36 11.24
C HIS A 339 -12.93 -16.99 11.25
N TRP A 340 -13.26 -15.87 11.89
CA TRP A 340 -14.62 -15.34 11.94
C TRP A 340 -14.96 -14.53 10.69
N HIS A 341 -16.22 -14.60 10.25
CA HIS A 341 -16.73 -13.83 9.13
C HIS A 341 -17.92 -12.97 9.52
N PHE A 342 -17.90 -11.69 9.18
CA PHE A 342 -19.09 -10.85 9.23
C PHE A 342 -20.10 -11.28 8.15
N THR A 343 -21.31 -11.62 8.59
CA THR A 343 -22.42 -11.97 7.70
C THR A 343 -22.92 -10.75 6.92
N ASP A 344 -23.33 -10.95 5.67
CA ASP A 344 -23.93 -9.89 4.84
C ASP A 344 -22.98 -8.71 4.51
N PHE A 345 -21.64 -8.89 4.51
CA PHE A 345 -20.72 -7.82 4.06
C PHE A 345 -20.82 -7.56 2.55
N ALA A 346 -20.82 -8.63 1.76
CA ALA A 346 -20.87 -8.57 0.30
C ALA A 346 -21.72 -9.70 -0.25
N ARG A 347 -22.18 -9.54 -1.50
CA ARG A 347 -22.91 -10.58 -2.22
C ARG A 347 -22.48 -10.61 -3.67
N TYR A 348 -22.23 -11.82 -4.18
CA TYR A 348 -21.85 -12.05 -5.56
C TYR A 348 -22.91 -12.88 -6.30
N ARG A 349 -23.29 -12.42 -7.48
CA ARG A 349 -24.28 -13.09 -8.34
C ARG A 349 -23.82 -13.08 -9.78
N LEU A 350 -24.13 -14.15 -10.50
CA LEU A 350 -24.07 -14.16 -11.96
C LEU A 350 -25.47 -13.86 -12.48
N LEU A 351 -25.55 -12.87 -13.37
CA LEU A 351 -26.78 -12.44 -14.01
C LEU A 351 -26.74 -12.75 -15.51
N ASP A 352 -27.90 -13.05 -16.10
CA ASP A 352 -28.05 -13.16 -17.56
C ASP A 352 -28.02 -11.78 -18.26
N GLU A 353 -28.25 -11.77 -19.57
CA GLU A 353 -28.25 -10.55 -20.38
C GLU A 353 -29.33 -9.53 -19.98
N ASP A 354 -30.45 -10.02 -19.44
CA ASP A 354 -31.58 -9.22 -18.91
C ASP A 354 -31.35 -8.78 -17.45
N LYS A 355 -30.17 -9.05 -16.88
CA LYS A 355 -29.83 -8.79 -15.46
C LYS A 355 -30.64 -9.61 -14.45
N LYS A 356 -31.16 -10.78 -14.85
CA LYS A 356 -31.82 -11.72 -13.93
C LYS A 356 -30.78 -12.67 -13.33
N VAL A 357 -30.94 -12.98 -12.04
CA VAL A 357 -30.01 -13.86 -11.32
C VAL A 357 -30.10 -15.28 -11.85
N VAL A 358 -28.97 -15.84 -12.30
CA VAL A 358 -28.86 -17.23 -12.75
C VAL A 358 -28.03 -18.10 -11.83
N VAL A 359 -27.04 -17.52 -11.14
CA VAL A 359 -26.22 -18.22 -10.13
C VAL A 359 -25.99 -17.26 -8.95
N ARG A 360 -26.08 -17.79 -7.73
CA ARG A 360 -25.64 -17.10 -6.51
C ARG A 360 -24.33 -17.74 -6.05
N SER A 361 -23.36 -16.92 -5.64
CA SER A 361 -22.17 -17.44 -4.98
C SER A 361 -22.55 -18.03 -3.63
N GLN A 362 -21.81 -19.03 -3.18
CA GLN A 362 -21.94 -19.61 -1.84
C GLN A 362 -21.22 -18.78 -0.77
N LYS A 363 -20.59 -17.66 -1.15
CA LYS A 363 -19.85 -16.78 -0.26
C LYS A 363 -20.74 -15.60 0.17
N GLU A 364 -21.21 -15.66 1.41
CA GLU A 364 -22.14 -14.67 1.99
C GLU A 364 -21.61 -14.07 3.31
N ALA A 365 -20.46 -14.54 3.80
CA ALA A 365 -19.79 -14.04 5.00
C ALA A 365 -18.30 -13.78 4.69
N PHE A 366 -17.75 -12.69 5.24
CA PHE A 366 -16.42 -12.18 4.90
C PHE A 366 -15.73 -11.58 6.14
N CYS A 367 -14.43 -11.82 6.26
CA CYS A 367 -13.50 -11.09 7.12
C CYS A 367 -13.18 -9.71 6.52
N LEU A 368 -13.27 -8.61 7.28
CA LEU A 368 -12.89 -7.27 6.82
C LEU A 368 -11.40 -6.97 7.07
N ALA A 369 -10.60 -6.92 6.00
CA ALA A 369 -9.18 -6.54 6.08
C ALA A 369 -8.77 -5.47 5.07
N ASN A 370 -7.70 -4.73 5.40
CA ASN A 370 -7.14 -3.67 4.58
C ASN A 370 -6.16 -4.22 3.52
N THR A 371 -6.66 -5.09 2.65
CA THR A 371 -5.84 -5.84 1.68
C THR A 371 -5.25 -4.98 0.57
N ASP A 372 -5.94 -3.92 0.14
CA ASP A 372 -5.55 -3.09 -1.01
C ASP A 372 -5.62 -1.59 -0.71
N ALA A 373 -4.72 -0.82 -1.32
CA ALA A 373 -4.83 0.64 -1.40
C ALA A 373 -5.64 1.03 -2.65
N ILE A 374 -6.86 1.55 -2.46
CA ILE A 374 -7.76 1.90 -3.57
C ILE A 374 -7.74 3.40 -3.88
N ASP A 375 -7.90 4.23 -2.84
CA ASP A 375 -7.74 5.67 -2.96
C ASP A 375 -7.19 6.29 -1.69
N TYR A 376 -5.86 6.43 -1.61
CA TYR A 376 -5.22 7.11 -0.50
C TYR A 376 -5.14 8.64 -0.66
N THR A 377 -5.74 9.18 -1.72
CA THR A 377 -5.81 10.64 -1.93
C THR A 377 -7.09 11.25 -1.34
N ILE A 378 -8.07 10.45 -0.95
CA ILE A 378 -9.30 10.93 -0.31
C ILE A 378 -9.03 11.50 1.08
N LYS A 379 -9.95 12.37 1.52
CA LYS A 379 -9.91 12.94 2.87
C LYS A 379 -10.13 11.85 3.91
N GLY A 380 -9.22 11.77 4.86
CA GLY A 380 -9.30 10.81 5.98
C GLY A 380 -8.77 9.42 5.64
N ALA A 381 -8.15 9.24 4.46
CA ALA A 381 -7.47 8.00 4.11
C ALA A 381 -6.41 7.63 5.17
N ASN A 382 -6.38 6.36 5.55
CA ASN A 382 -5.29 5.84 6.38
C ASN A 382 -4.22 5.24 5.46
N TRP A 383 -3.05 5.87 5.40
CA TRP A 383 -1.94 5.42 4.56
C TRP A 383 -1.17 4.23 5.14
N LYS A 384 -1.41 3.91 6.41
CA LYS A 384 -0.86 2.75 7.12
C LYS A 384 -1.95 2.10 7.94
N PRO A 385 -2.93 1.44 7.29
CA PRO A 385 -3.90 0.66 8.02
C PRO A 385 -3.19 -0.49 8.75
N GLU A 386 -3.72 -0.82 9.93
CA GLU A 386 -3.46 -2.09 10.60
C GLU A 386 -4.41 -3.15 10.00
N ASN A 387 -4.34 -4.41 10.46
CA ASN A 387 -5.21 -5.49 9.96
C ASN A 387 -5.21 -5.64 8.43
N THR A 388 -4.01 -5.74 7.84
CA THR A 388 -3.81 -5.88 6.38
C THR A 388 -3.78 -7.32 5.90
N ASP A 389 -3.91 -8.29 6.81
CA ASP A 389 -3.88 -9.72 6.51
C ASP A 389 -5.18 -10.39 6.95
N LEU A 390 -5.87 -11.04 6.01
CA LEU A 390 -7.13 -11.77 6.23
C LEU A 390 -6.96 -12.95 7.20
N HIS A 391 -5.75 -13.48 7.36
CA HIS A 391 -5.49 -14.61 8.27
C HIS A 391 -5.37 -14.18 9.74
N THR A 392 -4.93 -12.94 10.00
CA THR A 392 -4.75 -12.45 11.37
C THR A 392 -5.79 -11.43 11.79
N ALA A 393 -6.45 -10.75 10.86
CA ALA A 393 -7.36 -9.64 11.18
C ALA A 393 -8.70 -10.08 11.81
N CYS A 394 -9.03 -11.37 11.75
CA CYS A 394 -10.37 -11.88 12.06
C CYS A 394 -10.38 -12.96 13.15
N GLY A 395 -9.35 -12.95 14.00
CA GLY A 395 -9.20 -13.81 15.17
C GLY A 395 -9.14 -15.31 14.85
N ASP A 396 -9.15 -16.10 15.92
CA ASP A 396 -9.09 -17.56 15.87
C ASP A 396 -10.25 -18.19 16.68
N ARG A 397 -10.27 -19.52 16.75
CA ARG A 397 -11.36 -20.26 17.42
C ARG A 397 -11.44 -19.99 18.92
N SER A 398 -10.39 -19.47 19.55
CA SER A 398 -10.38 -19.10 20.97
C SER A 398 -10.83 -17.66 21.23
N SER A 399 -10.97 -16.83 20.19
CA SER A 399 -11.34 -15.42 20.34
C SER A 399 -12.75 -15.26 20.95
N ILE A 400 -12.83 -14.60 22.09
CA ILE A 400 -14.11 -14.25 22.75
C ILE A 400 -14.69 -12.92 22.21
N ALA A 401 -13.85 -12.10 21.60
CA ALA A 401 -14.21 -10.91 20.86
C ALA A 401 -13.17 -10.66 19.76
N ILE A 402 -13.59 -10.03 18.68
CA ILE A 402 -12.72 -9.64 17.55
C ILE A 402 -13.07 -8.24 17.07
N ARG A 403 -12.15 -7.60 16.35
CA ARG A 403 -12.37 -6.31 15.68
C ARG A 403 -11.92 -6.41 14.24
N GLU A 404 -12.86 -6.18 13.33
CA GLU A 404 -12.56 -6.10 11.91
C GLU A 404 -12.70 -4.65 11.43
N VAL A 405 -11.73 -4.17 10.64
CA VAL A 405 -11.60 -2.75 10.27
C VAL A 405 -11.31 -2.61 8.78
N LEU A 406 -12.18 -1.88 8.08
CA LEU A 406 -11.90 -1.38 6.74
C LEU A 406 -11.66 0.14 6.78
N ALA A 407 -10.39 0.50 6.74
CA ALA A 407 -9.94 1.89 6.82
C ALA A 407 -10.34 2.69 5.58
N SER A 408 -10.52 3.99 5.76
CA SER A 408 -10.80 4.92 4.67
C SER A 408 -9.71 4.82 3.59
N GLY A 409 -10.12 4.69 2.34
CA GLY A 409 -9.25 4.55 1.17
C GLY A 409 -8.76 3.13 0.89
N SER A 410 -8.95 2.20 1.83
CA SER A 410 -8.56 0.78 1.68
C SER A 410 -9.69 -0.06 1.09
N GLY A 411 -9.29 -1.14 0.43
CA GLY A 411 -10.14 -2.20 -0.12
C GLY A 411 -9.90 -3.54 0.55
N ASP A 412 -10.97 -4.32 0.61
CA ASP A 412 -11.00 -5.71 1.02
C ASP A 412 -11.27 -6.58 -0.22
N THR A 413 -10.24 -7.30 -0.65
CA THR A 413 -10.23 -8.11 -1.87
C THR A 413 -10.16 -9.58 -1.55
N TYR A 414 -11.12 -10.29 -2.13
CA TYR A 414 -11.13 -11.74 -2.15
C TYR A 414 -10.74 -12.24 -3.54
N VAL A 415 -9.62 -12.95 -3.61
CA VAL A 415 -9.01 -13.44 -4.85
C VAL A 415 -9.54 -14.82 -5.27
N GLN A 416 -9.37 -15.17 -6.56
CA GLN A 416 -9.89 -16.43 -7.12
C GLN A 416 -9.42 -17.71 -6.44
N SER A 417 -8.25 -17.72 -5.81
CA SER A 417 -7.72 -18.91 -5.11
C SER A 417 -8.51 -19.27 -3.84
N LEU A 418 -9.41 -18.42 -3.38
CA LEU A 418 -10.17 -18.63 -2.16
C LEU A 418 -11.41 -19.49 -2.42
N PRO A 419 -11.67 -20.54 -1.61
CA PRO A 419 -12.90 -21.30 -1.67
C PRO A 419 -14.18 -20.43 -1.71
N GLY A 420 -15.13 -20.84 -2.55
CA GLY A 420 -16.40 -20.14 -2.77
C GLY A 420 -16.32 -18.92 -3.70
N GLN A 421 -15.12 -18.55 -4.18
CA GLN A 421 -14.88 -17.41 -5.06
C GLN A 421 -15.10 -17.75 -6.56
N SER A 422 -16.17 -18.50 -6.86
CA SER A 422 -16.50 -18.89 -8.23
C SER A 422 -17.99 -19.13 -8.46
N PHE A 423 -18.42 -19.13 -9.72
CA PHE A 423 -19.76 -19.56 -10.12
C PHE A 423 -19.72 -20.89 -10.88
N ASP A 424 -20.53 -21.86 -10.45
CA ASP A 424 -20.72 -23.10 -11.21
C ASP A 424 -21.54 -22.83 -12.48
N LEU A 425 -20.94 -23.05 -13.65
CA LEU A 425 -21.57 -22.78 -14.95
C LEU A 425 -22.37 -23.97 -15.50
N LYS A 426 -22.53 -25.06 -14.74
CA LYS A 426 -23.23 -26.26 -15.20
C LYS A 426 -24.64 -25.92 -15.69
N GLY A 427 -24.93 -26.28 -16.94
CA GLY A 427 -26.25 -26.11 -17.55
C GLY A 427 -26.58 -24.69 -18.01
N LEU A 428 -25.67 -23.73 -17.84
CA LEU A 428 -25.83 -22.39 -18.40
C LEU A 428 -25.59 -22.39 -19.92
N LYS A 429 -26.40 -21.63 -20.65
CA LYS A 429 -26.25 -21.44 -22.09
C LYS A 429 -24.97 -20.65 -22.41
N ASN A 430 -24.58 -20.66 -23.68
CA ASN A 430 -23.59 -19.71 -24.17
C ASN A 430 -24.25 -18.34 -24.33
N GLY A 431 -23.55 -17.27 -23.99
CA GLY A 431 -24.13 -15.93 -24.09
C GLY A 431 -23.43 -14.89 -23.22
N VAL A 432 -24.07 -13.72 -23.15
CA VAL A 432 -23.63 -12.60 -22.32
C VAL A 432 -24.16 -12.76 -20.91
N TYR A 433 -23.27 -12.53 -19.94
CA TYR A 433 -23.59 -12.54 -18.52
C TYR A 433 -22.93 -11.34 -17.82
N TYR A 434 -23.37 -11.08 -16.59
CA TYR A 434 -22.77 -10.06 -15.73
C TYR A 434 -22.45 -10.63 -14.35
N ILE A 435 -21.21 -10.48 -13.91
CA ILE A 435 -20.86 -10.69 -12.50
C ILE A 435 -21.30 -9.43 -11.76
N GLU A 436 -22.25 -9.58 -10.85
CA GLU A 436 -22.68 -8.55 -9.91
C GLU A 436 -21.91 -8.70 -8.60
N VAL A 437 -21.27 -7.62 -8.15
CA VAL A 437 -20.66 -7.50 -6.84
C VAL A 437 -21.39 -6.39 -6.10
N THR A 438 -21.96 -6.70 -4.94
CA THR A 438 -22.73 -5.75 -4.11
C THR A 438 -22.18 -5.72 -2.69
N ALA A 439 -21.78 -4.54 -2.22
CA ALA A 439 -21.45 -4.29 -0.81
C ALA A 439 -22.71 -4.03 0.03
N ASN A 440 -22.67 -4.41 1.31
CA ASN A 440 -23.76 -4.20 2.28
C ASN A 440 -25.17 -4.51 1.72
N PRO A 441 -25.39 -5.69 1.11
CA PRO A 441 -26.60 -6.04 0.38
C PRO A 441 -27.88 -5.92 1.21
N GLU A 442 -27.81 -6.25 2.51
CA GLU A 442 -28.95 -6.20 3.44
C GLU A 442 -29.07 -4.85 4.17
N ARG A 443 -28.19 -3.88 3.85
CA ARG A 443 -28.19 -2.52 4.40
C ARG A 443 -28.12 -2.48 5.93
N ARG A 444 -27.44 -3.46 6.52
CA ARG A 444 -27.24 -3.54 7.98
C ARG A 444 -26.17 -2.57 8.45
N LEU A 445 -25.10 -2.41 7.67
CA LEU A 445 -24.04 -1.44 7.95
C LEU A 445 -24.54 -0.02 7.65
N VAL A 446 -24.18 0.92 8.51
CA VAL A 446 -24.51 2.33 8.38
C VAL A 446 -23.37 3.03 7.64
N GLU A 447 -23.70 3.55 6.46
CA GLU A 447 -22.76 4.23 5.56
C GLU A 447 -23.37 5.52 4.98
N THR A 448 -22.57 6.30 4.25
CA THR A 448 -23.04 7.57 3.68
C THR A 448 -24.14 7.36 2.64
N SER A 449 -23.99 6.38 1.75
CA SER A 449 -24.91 6.04 0.66
C SER A 449 -24.90 4.53 0.43
N THR A 450 -26.04 3.96 0.04
CA THR A 450 -26.12 2.57 -0.45
C THR A 450 -26.35 2.48 -1.96
N GLY A 451 -26.46 3.63 -2.64
CA GLY A 451 -26.77 3.72 -4.09
C GLY A 451 -25.59 3.45 -5.01
N ASN A 452 -24.40 3.25 -4.44
CA ASN A 452 -23.10 3.11 -5.08
C ASN A 452 -22.40 1.78 -4.70
N ASN A 453 -23.15 0.86 -4.08
CA ASN A 453 -22.62 -0.38 -3.53
C ASN A 453 -22.51 -1.49 -4.58
N THR A 454 -23.18 -1.36 -5.73
CA THR A 454 -23.27 -2.42 -6.74
C THR A 454 -22.48 -2.05 -7.99
N THR A 455 -21.74 -3.03 -8.51
CA THR A 455 -21.01 -2.95 -9.78
C THR A 455 -21.27 -4.20 -10.62
N TYR A 456 -21.08 -4.07 -11.94
CA TYR A 456 -21.31 -5.13 -12.90
C TYR A 456 -20.11 -5.33 -13.81
N ARG A 457 -19.66 -6.58 -13.95
CA ARG A 457 -18.61 -6.97 -14.89
C ARG A 457 -19.20 -7.81 -16.01
N LYS A 458 -19.20 -7.29 -17.24
CA LYS A 458 -19.69 -8.01 -18.42
C LYS A 458 -18.70 -9.10 -18.83
N VAL A 459 -19.20 -10.31 -18.99
CA VAL A 459 -18.47 -11.48 -19.50
C VAL A 459 -19.30 -12.16 -20.60
N THR A 460 -18.63 -12.82 -21.53
CA THR A 460 -19.26 -13.69 -22.52
C THR A 460 -18.77 -15.11 -22.28
N ILE A 461 -19.69 -16.02 -22.00
CA ILE A 461 -19.38 -17.40 -21.68
C ILE A 461 -19.71 -18.27 -22.90
N GLY A 462 -18.74 -19.10 -23.30
CA GLY A 462 -18.84 -19.99 -24.45
C GLY A 462 -18.42 -21.43 -24.11
N GLY A 463 -18.17 -22.21 -25.16
CA GLY A 463 -17.73 -23.60 -25.06
C GLY A 463 -18.85 -24.60 -24.78
N THR A 464 -18.47 -25.77 -24.28
CA THR A 464 -19.38 -26.88 -23.94
C THR A 464 -19.23 -27.27 -22.46
N ASN A 465 -20.12 -28.13 -21.96
CA ASN A 465 -19.99 -28.65 -20.59
C ASN A 465 -18.62 -29.33 -20.40
N GLY A 466 -17.91 -28.96 -19.33
CA GLY A 466 -16.55 -29.44 -19.03
C GLY A 466 -15.42 -28.73 -19.81
N HIS A 467 -15.76 -27.86 -20.77
CA HIS A 467 -14.81 -27.09 -21.58
C HIS A 467 -15.33 -25.67 -21.82
N ARG A 468 -15.78 -25.00 -20.76
CA ARG A 468 -16.27 -23.61 -20.83
C ARG A 468 -15.13 -22.67 -21.20
N THR A 469 -15.47 -21.57 -21.87
CA THR A 469 -14.56 -20.46 -22.15
C THR A 469 -15.18 -19.15 -21.67
N VAL A 470 -14.34 -18.15 -21.39
CA VAL A 470 -14.79 -16.81 -21.02
C VAL A 470 -14.05 -15.74 -21.82
N THR A 471 -14.78 -14.72 -22.26
CA THR A 471 -14.21 -13.46 -22.73
C THR A 471 -14.71 -12.34 -21.84
N VAL A 472 -13.78 -11.54 -21.31
CA VAL A 472 -14.07 -10.48 -20.36
C VAL A 472 -14.10 -9.16 -21.12
N ALA A 473 -15.15 -8.35 -20.95
CA ALA A 473 -15.19 -7.01 -21.55
C ALA A 473 -14.03 -6.17 -21.01
N LYS A 474 -13.50 -5.17 -21.72
CA LYS A 474 -12.50 -4.27 -21.12
C LYS A 474 -13.17 -3.12 -20.35
N ILE A 475 -12.57 -2.66 -19.26
CA ILE A 475 -12.98 -1.43 -18.56
C ILE A 475 -11.97 -0.33 -18.88
N GLY A 476 -12.39 0.65 -19.69
CA GLY A 476 -11.56 1.77 -20.12
C GLY A 476 -10.15 1.38 -20.58
N VAL A 477 -9.14 2.06 -20.05
CA VAL A 477 -7.72 1.81 -20.37
C VAL A 477 -7.04 0.81 -19.41
N ILE A 478 -7.79 0.20 -18.49
CA ILE A 478 -7.24 -0.71 -17.47
C ILE A 478 -6.70 -1.99 -18.13
N THR A 479 -5.53 -2.41 -17.65
CA THR A 479 -4.94 -3.71 -17.96
C THR A 479 -4.95 -4.51 -16.67
N GLU A 480 -5.76 -5.55 -16.62
CA GLU A 480 -5.82 -6.46 -15.47
C GLU A 480 -4.58 -7.38 -15.49
N PRO A 481 -4.03 -7.75 -14.32
CA PRO A 481 -3.01 -8.78 -14.25
C PRO A 481 -3.58 -10.11 -14.77
N PRO A 482 -2.72 -11.01 -15.28
CA PRO A 482 -3.17 -12.33 -15.71
C PRO A 482 -3.83 -13.09 -14.52
N PRO A 483 -4.79 -14.00 -14.78
CA PRO A 483 -5.55 -14.73 -13.75
C PRO A 483 -4.74 -15.70 -12.86
N ASP A 484 -3.44 -15.72 -13.03
CA ASP A 484 -2.48 -16.51 -12.30
C ASP A 484 -1.53 -15.52 -11.60
N GLY A 485 -1.80 -15.25 -10.32
CA GLY A 485 -0.97 -14.46 -9.41
C GLY A 485 0.40 -15.10 -9.10
N HIS A 486 0.97 -15.86 -10.04
CA HIS A 486 2.37 -16.23 -10.03
C HIS A 486 3.16 -15.12 -10.70
N GLU A 487 3.52 -14.09 -9.93
CA GLU A 487 4.87 -13.54 -10.11
C GLU A 487 5.84 -14.71 -9.83
N HIS A 488 6.60 -15.13 -10.85
CA HIS A 488 7.70 -16.07 -10.70
C HIS A 488 8.84 -15.47 -9.89
#